data_AF-A0A3P2RKA0-F1
#
_entry.id   AF-A0A3P2RKA0-F1
#
_cell.length_a   1.000
_cell.length_b   1.000
_cell.length_c   1.000
_cell.angle_alpha   90.00
_cell.angle_beta   90.00
_cell.angle_gamma   90.00
#
_symmetry.space_group_name_H-M   'P 1'
#
loop_
_entity.id
_entity.type
_entity.pdbx_description
1 polymer ?
#
loop_
_entity_poly.entity_id
_entity_poly.type
_entity_poly.pdbx_seq_one_letter_code
_entity_poly.pdbx_strand_id
1 'polypeptide(L)'
;MNLVTTPNRITTLDDLLQIQASITPQVFNALITAIHERDRADIYVGRVTGSCICRIAVGDVAEQFILRFRTPTERDRFMMAFERACACAERNVIKSF
;
A
#
# COMPACT_ATOMS: atom_id res chain seq x y z
N MET A 1 -17.38 -25.78 -20.21
CA MET A 1 -16.30 -25.50 -19.24
C MET A 1 -16.69 -24.23 -18.49
N ASN A 2 -17.16 -24.36 -17.24
CA ASN A 2 -17.53 -23.20 -16.44
C ASN A 2 -16.26 -22.58 -15.88
N LEU A 3 -15.81 -21.48 -16.49
CA LEU A 3 -14.87 -20.57 -15.86
C LEU A 3 -15.62 -19.91 -14.71
N VAL A 4 -15.48 -20.46 -13.51
CA VAL A 4 -15.82 -19.77 -12.27
C VAL A 4 -14.77 -18.66 -12.12
N THR A 5 -15.03 -17.51 -12.72
CA THR A 5 -14.33 -16.28 -12.36
C THR A 5 -14.93 -15.85 -11.03
N THR A 6 -14.25 -16.19 -9.94
CA THR A 6 -14.43 -15.52 -8.66
C THR A 6 -14.44 -14.02 -8.93
N PRO A 7 -15.40 -13.23 -8.39
CA PRO A 7 -15.45 -11.81 -8.66
C PRO A 7 -14.13 -11.20 -8.17
N ASN A 8 -13.30 -10.78 -9.10
CA ASN A 8 -12.11 -9.98 -8.87
C ASN A 8 -12.61 -8.67 -8.25
N ARG A 9 -12.75 -8.64 -6.93
CA ARG A 9 -12.99 -7.40 -6.20
C ARG A 9 -11.81 -6.50 -6.52
N ILE A 10 -12.05 -5.48 -7.33
CA ILE A 10 -11.09 -4.40 -7.58
C ILE A 10 -10.78 -3.85 -6.19
N THR A 11 -9.56 -4.10 -5.70
CA THR A 11 -9.10 -3.52 -4.44
C THR A 11 -8.71 -2.08 -4.76
N THR A 12 -9.52 -1.13 -4.32
CA THR A 12 -9.26 0.29 -4.45
C THR A 12 -8.33 0.78 -3.32
N LEU A 13 -7.78 1.99 -3.45
CA LEU A 13 -7.04 2.62 -2.35
C LEU A 13 -7.91 2.77 -1.10
N ASP A 14 -9.21 2.99 -1.27
CA ASP A 14 -10.18 3.09 -0.17
C ASP A 14 -10.42 1.74 0.52
N ASP A 15 -10.33 0.61 -0.21
CA ASP A 15 -10.47 -0.73 0.37
C ASP A 15 -9.32 -1.08 1.32
N LEU A 16 -8.19 -0.37 1.25
CA LEU A 16 -7.07 -0.55 2.17
C LEU A 16 -7.40 -0.07 3.59
N LEU A 17 -8.37 0.85 3.75
CA LEU A 17 -8.88 1.28 5.06
C LEU A 17 -9.45 0.10 5.87
N GLN A 18 -10.01 -0.91 5.20
CA GLN A 18 -10.58 -2.10 5.85
C GLN A 18 -9.52 -3.09 6.35
N ILE A 19 -8.27 -2.98 5.87
CA ILE A 19 -7.13 -3.83 6.26
C ILE A 19 -6.30 -3.16 7.38
N GLN A 20 -6.65 -1.92 7.70
CA GLN A 20 -5.85 -0.96 8.48
C GLN A 20 -5.87 -1.18 10.01
N ALA A 21 -6.43 -2.28 10.53
CA ALA A 21 -6.65 -2.49 11.97
C ALA A 21 -5.40 -2.38 12.88
N SER A 22 -4.20 -2.24 12.29
CA SER A 22 -2.92 -2.12 12.99
C SER A 22 -2.12 -0.85 12.67
N ILE A 23 -2.59 0.06 11.80
CA ILE A 23 -1.84 1.28 11.39
C ILE A 23 -2.49 2.52 12.02
N THR A 24 -1.67 3.44 12.54
CA THR A 24 -2.14 4.76 13.00
C THR A 24 -2.91 5.49 11.88
N PRO A 25 -4.21 5.82 12.08
CA PRO A 25 -5.05 6.42 11.05
C PRO A 25 -4.49 7.71 10.44
N GLN A 26 -3.79 8.50 11.24
CA GLN A 26 -3.18 9.76 10.79
C GLN A 26 -2.13 9.53 9.70
N VAL A 27 -1.25 8.54 9.88
CA VAL A 27 -0.18 8.23 8.92
C VAL A 27 -0.78 7.64 7.64
N PHE A 28 -1.80 6.80 7.78
CA PHE A 28 -2.48 6.20 6.63
C PHE A 28 -3.22 7.25 5.80
N ASN A 29 -3.99 8.14 6.43
CA ASN A 29 -4.70 9.21 5.74
C ASN A 29 -3.72 10.16 5.03
N ALA A 30 -2.62 10.53 5.69
CA ALA A 30 -1.60 11.38 5.07
C ALA A 30 -0.96 10.73 3.83
N LEU A 31 -0.73 9.40 3.86
CA LEU A 31 -0.26 8.66 2.70
C LEU A 31 -1.27 8.72 1.54
N ILE A 32 -2.56 8.45 1.81
CA ILE A 32 -3.60 8.48 0.79
C ILE A 32 -3.73 9.89 0.19
N THR A 33 -3.73 10.93 1.02
CA THR A 33 -3.69 12.32 0.55
C THR A 33 -2.49 12.60 -0.34
N ALA A 34 -1.28 12.18 0.04
CA ALA A 34 -0.08 12.38 -0.77
C ALA A 34 -0.15 11.66 -2.13
N ILE A 35 -0.73 10.45 -2.18
CA ILE A 35 -0.95 9.72 -3.44
C ILE A 35 -1.92 10.47 -4.35
N HIS A 36 -2.99 11.05 -3.79
CA HIS A 36 -3.97 11.83 -4.55
C HIS A 36 -3.44 13.17 -5.04
N GLU A 37 -2.70 13.90 -4.21
CA GLU A 37 -2.15 15.22 -4.55
C GLU A 37 -1.02 15.15 -5.57
N ARG A 38 -0.20 14.09 -5.51
CA ARG A 38 0.94 13.88 -6.40
C ARG A 38 0.54 12.94 -7.53
N ASP A 39 -0.31 13.43 -8.44
CA ASP A 39 -0.75 12.65 -9.60
C ASP A 39 0.46 12.17 -10.41
N ARG A 40 0.43 10.89 -10.81
CA ARG A 40 1.51 10.19 -11.55
C ARG A 40 2.88 10.08 -10.87
N ALA A 41 3.04 10.56 -9.63
CA ALA A 41 4.30 10.37 -8.92
C ALA A 41 4.57 8.88 -8.64
N ASP A 42 5.84 8.48 -8.81
CA ASP A 42 6.31 7.14 -8.48
C ASP A 42 6.10 6.85 -6.99
N ILE A 43 5.66 5.63 -6.70
CA ILE A 43 5.45 5.15 -5.34
C ILE A 43 6.59 4.22 -4.98
N TYR A 44 7.38 4.60 -3.99
CA TYR A 44 8.50 3.78 -3.51
C TYR A 44 8.06 2.97 -2.31
N VAL A 45 8.28 1.66 -2.33
CA VAL A 45 7.92 0.76 -1.24
C VAL A 45 9.14 0.00 -0.72
N GLY A 46 9.39 0.15 0.57
CA GLY A 46 10.47 -0.52 1.30
C GLY A 46 9.92 -1.47 2.35
N ARG A 47 10.53 -2.65 2.46
CA ARG A 47 10.18 -3.65 3.46
C ARG A 47 11.42 -4.13 4.19
N VAL A 48 11.35 -4.19 5.51
CA VAL A 48 12.36 -4.88 6.30
C VAL A 48 11.87 -6.30 6.53
N THR A 49 12.56 -7.29 5.93
CA THR A 49 12.22 -8.72 6.11
C THR A 49 12.18 -9.08 7.59
N GLY A 50 11.13 -9.82 8.00
CA GLY A 50 10.92 -10.19 9.41
C GLY A 50 10.43 -9.04 10.31
N SER A 51 10.29 -7.83 9.79
CA SER A 51 9.76 -6.68 10.51
C SER A 51 8.26 -6.50 10.30
N CYS A 52 7.64 -5.85 11.29
CA CYS A 52 6.28 -5.33 11.19
C CYS A 52 6.26 -3.91 10.59
N ILE A 53 7.34 -3.43 9.98
CA ILE A 53 7.44 -2.08 9.40
C ILE A 53 7.38 -2.15 7.88
N CYS A 54 6.59 -1.27 7.29
CA CYS A 54 6.62 -0.92 5.87
C CYS A 54 6.94 0.57 5.74
N ARG A 55 7.74 0.92 4.74
CA ARG A 55 8.01 2.32 4.38
C ARG A 55 7.45 2.58 2.99
N ILE A 56 6.73 3.69 2.84
CA ILE A 56 6.15 4.09 1.57
C ILE A 56 6.51 5.55 1.32
N ALA A 57 7.01 5.87 0.14
CA ALA A 57 7.30 7.24 -0.30
C ALA A 57 6.53 7.53 -1.59
N VAL A 58 6.16 8.80 -1.81
CA VAL A 58 5.42 9.24 -3.00
C VAL A 58 6.20 10.36 -3.66
N GLY A 59 6.79 10.11 -4.83
CA GLY A 59 7.60 11.07 -5.59
C GLY A 59 9.04 11.23 -5.10
N ASP A 60 9.27 11.26 -3.78
CA ASP A 60 10.60 11.41 -3.19
C ASP A 60 10.88 10.30 -2.15
N VAL A 61 11.96 9.55 -2.35
CA VAL A 61 12.43 8.49 -1.44
C VAL A 61 12.88 9.02 -0.07
N ALA A 62 13.17 10.32 0.07
CA ALA A 62 13.51 10.92 1.36
C ALA A 62 12.27 11.16 2.24
N GLU A 63 11.09 11.37 1.64
CA GLU A 63 9.83 11.65 2.34
C GLU A 63 9.01 10.37 2.53
N GLN A 64 9.36 9.59 3.55
CA GLN A 64 8.76 8.27 3.79
C GLN A 64 7.70 8.27 4.89
N PHE A 65 6.55 7.66 4.59
CA PHE A 65 5.54 7.23 5.53
C PHE A 65 5.95 5.88 6.13
N ILE A 66 6.06 5.83 7.46
CA ILE A 66 6.41 4.60 8.18
C ILE A 66 5.15 3.98 8.77
N LEU A 67 4.73 2.86 8.19
CA LEU A 67 3.56 2.08 8.62
C LEU A 67 4.04 0.93 9.52
N ARG A 68 3.58 0.91 10.77
CA ARG A 68 3.87 -0.17 11.73
C ARG A 68 2.65 -1.05 11.88
N PHE A 69 2.84 -2.36 11.77
CA PHE A 69 1.80 -3.39 11.90
C PHE A 69 2.01 -4.20 13.19
N ARG A 70 1.03 -5.02 13.56
CA ARG A 70 1.16 -5.91 14.73
C ARG A 70 2.09 -7.08 14.42
N THR A 71 1.97 -7.64 13.22
CA THR A 71 2.75 -8.81 12.78
C THR A 71 3.35 -8.61 11.38
N PRO A 72 4.44 -9.32 11.03
CA PRO A 72 4.96 -9.31 9.66
C PRO A 72 3.92 -9.80 8.64
N THR A 73 3.09 -10.76 9.02
CA THR A 73 2.01 -11.30 8.18
C THR A 73 0.96 -10.25 7.82
N GLU A 74 0.55 -9.41 8.78
CA GLU A 74 -0.37 -8.30 8.51
C GLU A 74 0.27 -7.28 7.56
N ARG A 75 1.55 -6.94 7.77
CA ARG A 75 2.32 -6.07 6.89
C ARG A 75 2.39 -6.61 5.45
N ASP A 76 2.65 -7.92 5.30
CA ASP A 76 2.68 -8.57 3.98
C ASP A 76 1.30 -8.58 3.30
N ARG A 77 0.22 -8.84 4.03
CA ARG A 77 -1.15 -8.76 3.49
C ARG A 77 -1.50 -7.35 3.03
N PHE A 78 -1.18 -6.34 3.84
CA PHE A 78 -1.38 -4.95 3.47
C PHE A 78 -0.58 -4.62 2.21
N MET A 79 0.71 -4.97 2.16
CA MET A 79 1.56 -4.68 1.01
C MET A 79 1.05 -5.31 -0.29
N MET A 80 0.62 -6.57 -0.23
CA MET A 80 0.02 -7.22 -1.39
C MET A 80 -1.26 -6.52 -1.86
N ALA A 81 -2.09 -6.02 -0.93
CA ALA A 81 -3.28 -5.27 -1.27
C ALA A 81 -2.94 -3.88 -1.83
N PHE A 82 -1.98 -3.19 -1.23
CA PHE A 82 -1.51 -1.87 -1.64
C PHE A 82 -0.93 -1.90 -3.05
N GLU A 83 -0.03 -2.84 -3.34
CA GLU A 83 0.55 -3.00 -4.69
C GLU A 83 -0.54 -3.24 -5.75
N ARG A 84 -1.55 -4.05 -5.43
CA ARG A 84 -2.70 -4.27 -6.32
C ARG A 84 -3.52 -3.00 -6.53
N ALA A 85 -3.80 -2.25 -5.46
CA ALA A 85 -4.56 -1.01 -5.54
C ALA A 85 -3.83 0.04 -6.39
N CYS A 86 -2.52 0.17 -6.22
CA CYS A 86 -1.69 1.04 -7.05
C CYS A 86 -1.70 0.60 -8.53
N ALA A 87 -1.58 -0.70 -8.81
CA ALA A 87 -1.64 -1.21 -10.19
C ALA A 87 -3.01 -0.94 -10.84
N CYS A 88 -4.11 -1.13 -10.11
CA CYS A 88 -5.46 -0.79 -10.59
C CYS A 88 -5.66 0.71 -10.84
N ALA A 89 -4.95 1.55 -10.09
CA ALA A 89 -4.93 3.01 -10.27
C ALA A 89 -3.88 3.48 -11.29
N GLU A 90 -3.28 2.56 -12.07
CA GLU A 90 -2.21 2.84 -13.05
C GLU A 90 -1.01 3.61 -12.43
N ARG A 91 -0.74 3.40 -11.14
CA ARG A 91 0.39 4.00 -10.42
C ARG A 91 1.62 3.11 -10.53
N ASN A 92 2.76 3.73 -10.82
CA ASN A 92 4.04 3.04 -10.83
C ASN A 92 4.54 2.77 -9.40
N VAL A 93 4.80 1.51 -9.07
CA VAL A 93 5.32 1.10 -7.75
C VAL A 93 6.72 0.53 -7.90
N ILE A 94 7.68 1.18 -7.24
CA ILE A 94 9.10 0.84 -7.25
C ILE A 94 9.46 0.20 -5.91
N LYS A 95 9.90 -1.06 -5.93
CA LYS A 95 10.35 -1.76 -4.73
C LYS A 95 11.77 -1.30 -4.40
N SER A 96 11.92 -0.51 -3.34
CA SER A 96 13.17 0.15 -2.96
C SER A 96 13.46 -0.15 -1.48
N PHE A 97 14.46 -1.02 -1.27
CA PHE A 97 15.20 -1.36 -0.05
C PHE A 97 14.43 -1.60 1.27
#